data_AF-A0A6L8LWZ8-F1
#
_entry.id   AF-A0A6L8LWZ8-F1
#
_cell.length_a   1.000
_cell.length_b   1.000
_cell.length_c   1.000
_cell.angle_alpha   90.00
_cell.angle_beta   90.00
_cell.angle_gamma   90.00
#
_symmetry.space_group_name_H-M   'P 1'
#
loop_
_entity.id
_entity.type
_entity.pdbx_description
1 polymer ?
#
loop_
_entity_poly.entity_id
_entity_poly.type
_entity_poly.pdbx_seq_one_letter_code
_entity_poly.pdbx_strand_id
1 'polypeptide(L)' 'MSIRDSIRAIEQQIYIACSEGDYDTVQMLEHQLESLRGKAEHPLDDDSYAPESKIPPEDLWY' A
#
# COMPACT_ATOMS: atom_id res chain seq x y z
N MET A 1 -6.60 10.47 -13.98
CA MET A 1 -6.03 10.53 -12.62
C MET A 1 -4.76 9.71 -12.61
N SER A 2 -3.65 10.26 -12.08
CA SER A 2 -2.38 9.53 -12.03
C SER A 2 -2.39 8.57 -10.84
N ILE A 3 -1.66 7.45 -10.92
CA ILE A 3 -1.52 6.50 -9.80
C ILE A 3 -1.06 7.22 -8.51
N ARG A 4 -0.25 8.28 -8.64
CA ARG A 4 0.16 9.16 -7.53
C ARG A 4 -1.00 9.94 -6.89
N ASP A 5 -1.99 10.38 -7.66
CA ASP A 5 -3.19 11.03 -7.12
C ASP A 5 -4.04 10.02 -6.35
N SER A 6 -4.14 8.78 -6.86
CA SER A 6 -4.86 7.69 -6.19
C SER A 6 -4.18 7.29 -4.88
N ILE A 7 -2.84 7.20 -4.84
CA ILE A 7 -2.08 6.93 -3.61
C ILE A 7 -2.36 8.01 -2.56
N ARG A 8 -2.25 9.30 -2.92
CA ARG A 8 -2.54 10.40 -1.99
C ARG A 8 -3.98 10.38 -1.46
N ALA A 9 -4.95 10.04 -2.31
CA ALA A 9 -6.34 9.94 -1.91
C ALA A 9 -6.58 8.79 -0.92
N ILE A 10 -5.84 7.68 -1.05
CA ILE A 10 -5.93 6.54 -0.13
C ILE A 10 -5.23 6.84 1.19
N GLU A 11 -4.04 7.45 1.18
CA GLU A 11 -3.34 7.89 2.40
C GLU A 11 -4.18 8.85 3.25
N GLN A 12 -4.87 9.79 2.59
CA GLN A 12 -5.80 10.69 3.29
C GLN A 12 -6.98 9.95 3.91
N GLN A 13 -7.55 8.97 3.21
CA GLN A 13 -8.65 8.19 3.75
C GLN A 13 -8.21 7.30 4.91
N ILE A 14 -6.99 6.76 4.88
CA ILE A 14 -6.41 6.02 6.00
C ILE A 14 -6.30 6.93 7.23
N TYR A 15 -5.82 8.17 7.06
CA TYR A 15 -5.72 9.13 8.16
C TYR A 15 -7.09 9.46 8.78
N ILE A 16 -8.12 9.60 7.96
CA ILE A 16 -9.50 9.88 8.38
C ILE A 16 -10.08 8.65 9.10
N ALA A 17 -10.00 7.47 8.49
CA ALA A 17 -10.50 6.22 9.05
C ALA A 17 -9.80 5.84 10.38
N CYS A 18 -8.50 6.12 10.51
CA CYS A 18 -7.78 5.99 11.79
C CYS A 18 -8.32 6.93 12.87
N SER A 19 -8.77 8.13 12.49
CA SER A 19 -9.37 9.08 13.43
C SER A 19 -10.80 8.68 13.83
N GLU A 20 -11.50 7.96 12.96
CA GLU A 20 -12.85 7.41 13.19
C GLU A 20 -12.81 6.04 13.91
N GLY A 21 -11.64 5.40 14.01
CA GLY A 21 -11.48 4.06 14.58
C GLY A 21 -12.02 2.94 13.68
N ASP A 22 -12.19 3.22 12.39
CA ASP A 22 -12.76 2.29 11.42
C ASP A 22 -11.64 1.44 10.77
N TYR A 23 -11.20 0.45 11.53
CA TYR A 23 -10.06 -0.40 11.16
C TYR A 23 -10.32 -1.29 9.93
N ASP A 24 -11.57 -1.63 9.66
CA ASP A 24 -11.98 -2.41 8.48
C ASP A 24 -11.69 -1.59 7.20
N THR A 25 -12.06 -0.31 7.25
CA THR A 25 -11.80 0.65 6.17
C THR A 25 -10.30 0.91 6.00
N VAL A 26 -9.54 1.04 7.11
CA VAL A 26 -8.08 1.17 7.06
C VAL A 26 -7.44 -0.05 6.36
N GLN A 27 -7.83 -1.27 6.75
CA GLN A 27 -7.27 -2.49 6.15
C GLN A 27 -7.53 -2.57 4.64
N MET A 28 -8.74 -2.22 4.21
CA MET A 28 -9.11 -2.22 2.79
C MET A 28 -8.34 -1.15 2.00
N LEU A 29 -8.06 0.00 2.61
CA LEU A 29 -7.30 1.08 2.01
C LEU A 29 -5.80 0.75 1.93
N GLU A 30 -5.22 0.13 2.95
CA GLU A 30 -3.82 -0.33 2.93
C GLU A 30 -3.58 -1.37 1.83
N HIS A 31 -4.46 -2.35 1.67
CA HIS A 31 -4.37 -3.33 0.58
C HIS A 31 -4.43 -2.66 -0.81
N GLN A 32 -5.27 -1.63 -0.98
CA GLN A 32 -5.34 -0.86 -2.22
C GLN A 32 -4.10 0.00 -2.45
N LEU A 33 -3.57 0.61 -1.39
CA LEU A 33 -2.32 1.37 -1.42
C LEU A 33 -1.17 0.49 -1.88
N GLU A 34 -1.04 -0.70 -1.30
CA GLU A 34 0.00 -1.68 -1.64
C GLU A 34 -0.10 -2.13 -3.09
N SER A 35 -1.30 -2.46 -3.58
CA SER A 35 -1.49 -2.85 -4.99
C SER A 35 -1.14 -1.72 -5.96
N LEU A 36 -1.48 -0.47 -5.62
CA LEU A 36 -1.14 0.70 -6.42
C LEU A 36 0.36 1.03 -6.34
N ARG A 37 0.98 0.83 -5.18
CA ARG A 37 2.41 1.05 -4.96
C ARG A 37 3.22 0.00 -5.71
N GLY A 38 2.82 -1.28 -5.68
CA GLY A 38 3.43 -2.33 -6.50
C GLY A 38 3.34 -2.04 -8.00
N LYS A 39 2.20 -1.54 -8.48
CA LYS A 39 2.03 -1.11 -9.89
C LYS A 39 2.83 0.15 -10.24
N ALA A 40 3.07 1.04 -9.28
CA ALA A 40 3.86 2.26 -9.47
C ALA A 40 5.37 1.99 -9.43
N GLU A 41 5.81 1.06 -8.59
CA GLU A 41 7.21 0.65 -8.42
C GLU A 41 7.64 -0.30 -9.54
N HIS A 42 6.72 -1.14 -10.03
CA HIS A 42 6.96 -2.11 -11.10
C HIS A 42 5.90 -2.02 -12.21
N PRO A 43 5.99 -1.04 -13.13
CA PRO A 43 5.12 -0.99 -14.31
C PRO A 43 5.44 -2.10 -15.34
N LEU A 44 6.45 -2.94 -15.10
CA LEU A 44 6.94 -3.97 -16.04
C LEU A 44 7.09 -5.39 -15.45
N ASP A 45 6.88 -5.62 -14.14
CA ASP A 45 6.85 -7.00 -13.59
C ASP A 45 5.45 -7.62 -13.73
N ASP A 46 4.98 -7.64 -14.97
CA ASP A 46 4.10 -8.70 -15.46
C ASP A 46 4.95 -9.95 -15.79
N ASP A 47 6.04 -10.20 -15.04
CA ASP A 47 6.81 -11.43 -15.16
C ASP A 47 6.53 -12.32 -13.96
N SER A 48 5.75 -13.34 -14.26
CA SER A 48 5.55 -14.52 -13.45
C SER A 48 6.88 -14.97 -12.83
N TYR A 49 6.92 -15.14 -11.50
CA TYR A 49 8.00 -15.80 -10.73
C TYR A 49 9.14 -14.92 -10.19
N ALA A 50 8.85 -14.08 -9.17
CA ALA A 50 9.88 -13.61 -8.24
C ALA A 50 9.54 -14.09 -6.81
N PRO A 51 10.12 -15.20 -6.33
CA PRO A 51 9.99 -15.57 -4.93
C PRO A 51 10.81 -14.57 -4.09
N GLU A 52 10.20 -14.07 -3.02
CA GLU A 52 10.86 -13.35 -1.93
C GLU A 52 11.35 -11.92 -2.23
N SER A 53 10.41 -10.99 -2.41
CA SER A 53 10.59 -9.66 -1.83
C SER A 53 9.91 -9.63 -0.44
N LYS A 54 10.40 -10.50 0.45
CA LYS A 54 10.13 -10.36 1.88
C LYS A 54 11.02 -9.24 2.39
N ILE A 55 10.51 -8.02 2.41
CA ILE A 55 10.99 -6.99 3.30
C ILE A 55 9.99 -6.95 4.46
N PRO A 56 10.12 -7.80 5.49
CA PRO A 56 9.35 -7.59 6.68
C PRO A 56 9.97 -6.38 7.41
N PRO A 57 9.17 -5.40 7.86
CA PRO A 57 9.68 -4.24 8.60
C PRO A 57 10.03 -4.67 10.04
N GLU A 58 11.08 -5.48 10.22
CA GLU A 58 11.47 -6.03 11.52
C GLU A 58 12.84 -5.52 12.00
N ASP A 59 13.59 -4.78 11.19
CA ASP A 59 14.95 -4.34 11.53
C ASP A 59 15.01 -2.84 11.89
N LEU A 60 14.25 -2.44 12.91
CA LEU A 60 14.40 -1.12 13.54
C LEU A 60 14.26 -1.13 15.08
N TRP A 61 14.18 -2.29 15.70
CA TRP A 61 14.22 -2.44 17.16
C TRP A 61 14.95 -3.72 17.58
N TYR A 62 16.29 -3.71 17.55
CA TYR A 62 17.14 -4.22 18.65
C TYR A 62 18.60 -3.78 18.51
#